data_AF-A0A3S1R1A1-F1
#
_entry.id   AF-A0A3S1R1A1-F1
#
_cell.length_a   1.000
_cell.length_b   1.000
_cell.length_c   1.000
_cell.angle_alpha   90.00
_cell.angle_beta   90.00
_cell.angle_gamma   90.00
#
_symmetry.space_group_name_H-M   'P 1'
#
loop_
_entity.id
_entity.type
_entity.pdbx_description
1 polymer ?
#
loop_
_entity_poly.entity_id
_entity_poly.type
_entity_poly.pdbx_seq_one_letter_code
_entity_poly.pdbx_strand_id
1 'polypeptide(L)'
;MKRLALVLSIIFALPAPHGARAEAPVTIVDDPAVLAALDAKGFSFAGVFSVDGKDDLKTLYDKAPAYHAIVETVAADVAALRAEMKAGGRPLYEVTDGNVGRIMDMRWLKTEAARFRLVGVVNRLDRRDFAALSGDQGCGEVRFIYRLAYSFRKNGKVLASRLPFNFNAVYSVAPDADGGCVGVAGRWTPQLDEAVDAGWLAGGPLAPEELTFKQLELNAQV
;
A
#
# COMPACT_ATOMS: atom_id res chain seq x y z
N MET A 1 -55.01 -33.12 23.46
CA MET A 1 -53.78 -32.32 23.61
C MET A 1 -53.08 -32.22 22.26
N LYS A 2 -53.33 -31.15 21.48
CA LYS A 2 -52.75 -30.94 20.14
C LYS A 2 -51.36 -30.29 20.30
N ARG A 3 -50.31 -30.97 19.85
CA ARG A 3 -48.94 -30.43 19.82
C ARG A 3 -48.77 -29.62 18.55
N LEU A 4 -48.58 -28.31 18.69
CA LEU A 4 -48.23 -27.39 17.61
C LEU A 4 -46.70 -27.47 17.43
N ALA A 5 -46.23 -27.92 16.26
CA ALA A 5 -44.82 -27.90 15.92
C ALA A 5 -44.49 -26.54 15.28
N LEU A 6 -43.65 -25.75 15.95
CA LEU A 6 -43.12 -24.49 15.44
C LEU A 6 -41.89 -24.80 14.58
N VAL A 7 -41.98 -24.61 13.27
CA VAL A 7 -40.83 -24.70 12.36
C VAL A 7 -40.13 -23.34 12.37
N LEU A 8 -38.91 -23.31 12.90
CA LEU A 8 -38.06 -22.13 12.94
C LEU A 8 -37.23 -22.07 11.64
N SER A 9 -37.60 -21.19 10.72
CA SER A 9 -36.84 -20.96 9.49
C SER A 9 -35.60 -20.13 9.79
N ILE A 10 -34.42 -20.75 9.73
CA ILE A 10 -33.13 -20.08 9.83
C ILE A 10 -32.81 -19.49 8.45
N ILE A 11 -32.91 -18.17 8.32
CA ILE A 11 -32.46 -17.43 7.13
C ILE A 11 -30.93 -17.29 7.25
N PHE A 12 -30.20 -18.06 6.43
CA PHE A 12 -28.77 -17.82 6.21
C PHE A 12 -28.61 -16.57 5.33
N ALA A 13 -28.24 -15.45 5.93
CA ALA A 13 -27.76 -14.29 5.18
C ALA A 13 -26.34 -14.61 4.65
N LEU A 14 -26.24 -14.95 3.37
CA LEU A 14 -24.98 -15.01 2.64
C LEU A 14 -24.37 -13.60 2.57
N PRO A 15 -23.09 -13.39 2.91
CA PRO A 15 -22.44 -12.10 2.71
C PRO A 15 -22.31 -11.86 1.21
N ALA A 16 -23.09 -10.92 0.67
CA ALA A 16 -22.90 -10.42 -0.68
C ALA A 16 -21.55 -9.68 -0.76
N PRO A 17 -20.72 -9.92 -1.79
CA PRO A 17 -19.53 -9.12 -2.02
C PRO A 17 -19.97 -7.66 -2.22
N HIS A 18 -19.50 -6.78 -1.35
CA HIS A 18 -19.73 -5.34 -1.48
C HIS A 18 -18.78 -4.79 -2.55
N GLY A 19 -19.04 -5.13 -3.81
CA GLY A 19 -18.49 -4.37 -4.92
C GLY A 19 -19.17 -3.00 -4.93
N ALA A 20 -18.47 -1.95 -4.54
CA ALA A 20 -18.95 -0.59 -4.75
C ALA A 20 -19.08 -0.35 -6.27
N ARG A 21 -20.32 -0.15 -6.75
CA ARG A 21 -20.56 0.35 -8.11
C ARG A 21 -20.20 1.83 -8.13
N ALA A 22 -19.17 2.20 -8.89
CA ALA A 22 -18.83 3.59 -9.09
C ALA A 22 -19.46 4.09 -10.39
N GLU A 23 -20.44 5.00 -10.29
CA GLU A 23 -21.04 5.72 -11.43
C GLU A 23 -20.10 6.83 -11.97
N ALA A 24 -18.98 7.05 -11.27
CA ALA A 24 -17.94 8.02 -11.54
C ALA A 24 -16.56 7.32 -11.61
N PRO A 25 -15.54 7.95 -12.23
CA PRO A 25 -14.20 7.41 -12.25
C PRO A 25 -13.69 7.07 -10.84
N VAL A 26 -13.09 5.90 -10.69
CA VAL A 26 -12.46 5.48 -9.44
C VAL A 26 -11.20 6.33 -9.23
N THR A 27 -11.22 7.15 -8.19
CA THR A 27 -10.09 8.02 -7.82
C THR A 27 -9.24 7.42 -6.71
N ILE A 28 -9.84 6.60 -5.85
CA ILE A 28 -9.19 5.94 -4.72
C ILE A 28 -9.77 4.54 -4.52
N VAL A 29 -8.89 3.60 -4.20
CA VAL A 29 -9.23 2.25 -3.73
C VAL A 29 -8.59 2.07 -2.36
N ASP A 30 -9.42 1.93 -1.32
CA ASP A 30 -9.00 1.76 0.07
C ASP A 30 -9.65 0.56 0.77
N ASP A 31 -10.45 -0.25 0.05
CA ASP A 31 -11.05 -1.47 0.56
C ASP A 31 -9.95 -2.51 0.93
N PRO A 32 -9.82 -2.92 2.20
CA PRO A 32 -8.76 -3.82 2.63
C PRO A 32 -8.77 -5.21 1.98
N ALA A 33 -9.93 -5.73 1.58
CA ALA A 33 -10.05 -7.03 0.93
C ALA A 33 -9.60 -6.95 -0.53
N VAL A 34 -9.99 -5.90 -1.25
CA VAL A 34 -9.51 -5.63 -2.62
C VAL A 34 -8.00 -5.44 -2.64
N LEU A 35 -7.47 -4.61 -1.73
CA LEU A 35 -6.04 -4.33 -1.65
C LEU A 35 -5.23 -5.57 -1.25
N ALA A 36 -5.74 -6.41 -0.36
CA ALA A 36 -5.08 -7.68 -0.03
C ALA A 36 -5.06 -8.65 -1.24
N ALA A 37 -6.13 -8.66 -2.04
CA ALA A 37 -6.18 -9.45 -3.26
C ALA A 37 -5.24 -8.91 -4.36
N LEU A 38 -5.06 -7.59 -4.47
CA LEU A 38 -4.05 -6.96 -5.34
C LEU A 38 -2.63 -7.27 -4.88
N ASP A 39 -2.34 -7.13 -3.59
CA ASP A 39 -1.04 -7.48 -2.98
C ASP A 39 -0.64 -8.91 -3.38
N ALA A 40 -1.57 -9.87 -3.26
CA ALA A 40 -1.38 -11.27 -3.69
C ALA A 40 -1.26 -11.48 -5.21
N LYS A 41 -1.64 -10.49 -6.04
CA LYS A 41 -1.56 -10.50 -7.51
C LYS A 41 -0.29 -9.82 -8.05
N GLY A 42 0.67 -9.51 -7.19
CA GLY A 42 1.96 -8.92 -7.61
C GLY A 42 2.07 -7.42 -7.35
N PHE A 43 1.05 -6.79 -6.75
CA PHE A 43 1.09 -5.40 -6.31
C PHE A 43 1.60 -5.26 -4.86
N SER A 44 2.42 -6.22 -4.40
CA SER A 44 3.07 -6.16 -3.09
C SER A 44 4.24 -5.17 -3.12
N PHE A 45 4.66 -4.71 -1.94
CA PHE A 45 5.82 -3.81 -1.86
C PHE A 45 7.11 -4.47 -2.38
N ALA A 46 7.28 -5.78 -2.17
CA ALA A 46 8.40 -6.53 -2.73
C ALA A 46 8.38 -6.57 -4.26
N GLY A 47 7.18 -6.56 -4.86
CA GLY A 47 6.97 -6.47 -6.31
C GLY A 47 7.57 -5.19 -6.92
N VAL A 48 7.58 -4.07 -6.19
CA VAL A 48 8.24 -2.82 -6.63
C VAL A 48 9.75 -3.04 -6.88
N PHE A 49 10.36 -3.98 -6.16
CA PHE A 49 11.78 -4.32 -6.28
C PHE A 49 12.02 -5.59 -7.11
N SER A 50 10.98 -6.17 -7.72
CA SER A 50 11.05 -7.44 -8.44
C SER A 50 11.63 -8.59 -7.60
N VAL A 51 11.29 -8.62 -6.30
CA VAL A 51 11.73 -9.68 -5.38
C VAL A 51 10.60 -10.64 -5.08
N ASP A 52 10.86 -11.92 -5.37
CA ASP A 52 10.00 -13.03 -4.99
C ASP A 52 10.42 -13.69 -3.67
N GLY A 53 9.47 -14.38 -3.04
CA GLY A 53 9.68 -15.23 -1.88
C GLY A 53 8.75 -14.88 -0.74
N LYS A 54 9.27 -14.92 0.49
CA LYS A 54 8.50 -14.55 1.68
C LYS A 54 8.22 -13.05 1.67
N ASP A 55 6.99 -12.69 1.93
CA ASP A 55 6.53 -11.32 2.10
C ASP A 55 6.89 -10.80 3.50
N ASP A 56 8.20 -10.66 3.74
CA ASP A 56 8.78 -10.11 4.97
C ASP A 56 9.97 -9.18 4.69
N LEU A 57 10.21 -8.23 5.59
CA LEU A 57 11.22 -7.19 5.36
C LEU A 57 12.65 -7.69 5.51
N LYS A 58 12.88 -8.79 6.23
CA LYS A 58 14.20 -9.44 6.25
C LYS A 58 14.57 -9.95 4.86
N THR A 59 13.67 -10.70 4.23
CA THR A 59 13.86 -11.25 2.89
C THR A 59 14.06 -10.12 1.87
N LEU A 60 13.26 -9.06 1.96
CA LEU A 60 13.41 -7.89 1.09
C LEU A 60 14.75 -7.19 1.30
N TYR A 61 15.17 -6.97 2.56
CA TYR A 61 16.46 -6.37 2.89
C TYR A 61 17.66 -7.18 2.41
N ASP A 62 17.57 -8.50 2.50
CA ASP A 62 18.65 -9.40 2.07
C ASP A 62 18.74 -9.49 0.53
N LYS A 63 17.61 -9.39 -0.19
CA LYS A 63 17.54 -9.65 -1.63
C LYS A 63 17.48 -8.43 -2.53
N ALA A 64 16.95 -7.28 -2.08
CA ALA A 64 16.82 -6.07 -2.88
C ALA A 64 17.88 -5.03 -2.48
N PRO A 65 18.96 -4.84 -3.28
CA PRO A 65 19.99 -3.85 -2.98
C PRO A 65 19.45 -2.43 -2.84
N ALA A 66 18.44 -2.06 -3.64
CA ALA A 66 17.81 -0.75 -3.55
C ALA A 66 17.05 -0.56 -2.22
N TYR A 67 16.32 -1.57 -1.76
CA TYR A 67 15.65 -1.51 -0.46
C TYR A 67 16.67 -1.49 0.69
N HIS A 68 17.72 -2.31 0.61
CA HIS A 68 18.83 -2.28 1.56
C HIS A 68 19.39 -0.87 1.70
N ALA A 69 19.73 -0.22 0.58
CA ALA A 69 20.26 1.14 0.57
C ALA A 69 19.28 2.15 1.17
N ILE A 70 17.99 2.06 0.87
CA ILE A 70 16.96 2.92 1.49
C ILE A 70 16.98 2.74 3.01
N VAL A 71 17.01 1.51 3.50
CA VAL A 71 16.99 1.24 4.95
C VAL A 71 18.26 1.77 5.63
N GLU A 72 19.44 1.62 5.02
CA GLU A 72 20.68 2.17 5.57
C GLU A 72 20.65 3.71 5.63
N THR A 73 20.17 4.37 4.57
CA THR A 73 20.03 5.83 4.54
C THR A 73 19.10 6.32 5.64
N VAL A 74 17.90 5.75 5.74
CA VAL A 74 16.94 6.15 6.79
C VAL A 74 17.50 5.86 8.18
N ALA A 75 18.20 4.74 8.38
CA ALA A 75 18.80 4.41 9.67
C ALA A 75 19.90 5.41 10.06
N ALA A 76 20.71 5.85 9.10
CA ALA A 76 21.72 6.88 9.32
C ALA A 76 21.08 8.23 9.69
N ASP A 77 20.04 8.66 8.98
CA ASP A 77 19.33 9.92 9.26
C ASP A 77 18.68 9.89 10.66
N VAL A 78 18.04 8.79 11.01
CA VAL A 78 17.41 8.58 12.33
C VAL A 78 18.47 8.57 13.44
N ALA A 79 19.64 7.96 13.21
CA ALA A 79 20.74 7.98 14.16
C ALA A 79 21.33 9.39 14.34
N ALA A 80 21.48 10.15 13.25
CA ALA A 80 21.93 11.54 13.29
C ALA A 80 20.95 12.43 14.08
N LEU A 81 19.65 12.31 13.80
CA LEU A 81 18.60 13.01 14.54
C LEU A 81 18.65 12.69 16.04
N ARG A 82 18.81 11.41 16.39
CA ARG A 82 18.93 10.98 17.80
C ARG A 82 20.13 11.63 18.49
N ALA A 83 21.27 11.72 17.80
CA ALA A 83 22.47 12.34 18.32
C ALA A 83 22.29 13.86 18.52
N GLU A 84 21.71 14.55 17.54
CA GLU A 84 21.39 15.97 17.61
C GLU A 84 20.45 16.28 18.78
N MET A 85 19.35 15.53 18.88
CA MET A 85 18.36 15.69 19.94
C MET A 85 18.94 15.44 21.32
N LYS A 86 19.84 14.45 21.46
CA LYS A 86 20.58 14.20 22.70
C LYS A 86 21.52 15.37 23.04
N ALA A 87 22.24 15.91 22.07
CA ALA A 87 23.12 17.07 22.27
C ALA A 87 22.32 18.32 22.68
N GLY A 88 21.09 18.47 22.18
CA GLY A 88 20.13 19.50 22.58
C GLY A 88 19.39 19.23 23.90
N GLY A 89 19.76 18.21 24.68
CA GLY A 89 19.16 17.91 25.98
C GLY A 89 17.79 17.22 25.93
N ARG A 90 17.35 16.72 24.77
CA ARG A 90 16.06 16.05 24.56
C ARG A 90 16.25 14.63 24.01
N PRO A 91 16.77 13.68 24.80
CA PRO A 91 17.05 12.33 24.31
C PRO A 91 15.78 11.62 23.80
N LEU A 92 15.94 10.89 22.69
CA LEU A 92 14.88 10.07 22.10
C LEU A 92 15.10 8.58 22.40
N TYR A 93 13.99 7.86 22.58
CA TYR A 93 13.96 6.44 22.94
C TYR A 93 13.06 5.62 22.00
N GLU A 94 13.46 4.38 21.74
CA GLU A 94 12.75 3.41 20.89
C GLU A 94 11.59 2.72 21.63
N VAL A 95 11.67 2.65 22.96
CA VAL A 95 10.67 2.03 23.85
C VAL A 95 10.07 3.12 24.72
N THR A 96 8.76 3.03 24.97
CA THR A 96 8.05 4.03 25.77
C THR A 96 7.46 3.45 27.04
N ASP A 97 7.93 3.97 28.17
CA ASP A 97 7.12 4.34 29.31
C ASP A 97 7.06 5.89 29.41
N GLY A 98 5.85 6.45 29.57
CA GLY A 98 5.66 7.90 29.79
C GLY A 98 5.74 8.84 28.58
N ASN A 99 5.77 10.15 28.87
CA ASN A 99 5.82 11.27 27.91
C ASN A 99 7.28 11.62 27.53
N VAL A 100 8.04 10.64 27.06
CA VAL A 100 9.39 10.84 26.54
C VAL A 100 9.39 11.02 25.02
N GLY A 101 10.44 11.67 24.49
CA GLY A 101 10.66 11.78 23.05
C GLY A 101 10.83 10.40 22.42
N ARG A 102 10.12 10.15 21.31
CA ARG A 102 10.04 8.84 20.65
C ARG A 102 10.83 8.88 19.35
N ILE A 103 11.46 7.75 19.03
CA ILE A 103 12.07 7.53 17.73
C ILE A 103 11.77 6.11 17.26
N MET A 104 11.64 5.93 15.96
CA MET A 104 11.38 4.61 15.38
C MET A 104 12.56 3.65 15.60
N ASP A 105 12.24 2.42 16.02
CA ASP A 105 13.21 1.32 15.99
C ASP A 105 13.41 0.81 14.56
N MET A 106 14.59 1.11 14.00
CA MET A 106 14.93 0.78 12.62
C MET A 106 15.01 -0.73 12.34
N ARG A 107 15.07 -1.58 13.38
CA ARG A 107 15.01 -3.05 13.22
C ARG A 107 13.68 -3.51 12.64
N TRP A 108 12.62 -2.72 12.77
CA TRP A 108 11.33 -3.00 12.12
C TRP A 108 11.44 -3.07 10.59
N LEU A 109 12.42 -2.40 9.98
CA LEU A 109 12.63 -2.43 8.53
C LEU A 109 13.49 -3.61 8.05
N LYS A 110 13.92 -4.51 8.94
CA LYS A 110 14.83 -5.64 8.61
C LYS A 110 14.41 -6.95 9.26
N THR A 111 13.17 -7.05 9.74
CA THR A 111 12.67 -8.20 10.49
C THR A 111 11.74 -9.08 9.67
N GLU A 112 11.72 -10.37 9.98
CA GLU A 112 10.77 -11.34 9.41
C GLU A 112 9.33 -11.14 9.95
N ALA A 113 9.17 -10.40 11.05
CA ALA A 113 7.88 -10.17 11.70
C ALA A 113 7.07 -9.01 11.08
N ALA A 114 7.64 -8.30 10.11
CA ALA A 114 7.06 -7.10 9.51
C ALA A 114 7.06 -7.15 7.99
N ARG A 115 6.14 -6.39 7.40
CA ARG A 115 5.98 -6.19 5.96
C ARG A 115 5.33 -4.85 5.65
N PHE A 116 5.46 -4.40 4.41
CA PHE A 116 4.76 -3.25 3.87
C PHE A 116 3.49 -3.73 3.15
N ARG A 117 2.33 -3.44 3.73
CA ARG A 117 1.03 -3.84 3.14
C ARG A 117 0.55 -2.78 2.16
N LEU A 118 0.00 -3.19 1.03
CA LEU A 118 -0.77 -2.27 0.19
C LEU A 118 -2.01 -1.81 0.98
N VAL A 119 -2.14 -0.50 1.18
CA VAL A 119 -3.22 0.14 1.95
C VAL A 119 -3.98 1.20 1.16
N GLY A 120 -3.57 1.46 -0.08
CA GLY A 120 -4.32 2.32 -0.97
C GLY A 120 -3.78 2.29 -2.40
N VAL A 121 -4.67 2.46 -3.36
CA VAL A 121 -4.33 2.82 -4.74
C VAL A 121 -5.00 4.15 -5.03
N VAL A 122 -4.23 5.13 -5.51
CA VAL A 122 -4.75 6.47 -5.81
C VAL A 122 -4.51 6.77 -7.28
N ASN A 123 -5.58 7.04 -7.98
CA ASN A 123 -5.57 7.55 -9.34
C ASN A 123 -5.36 9.07 -9.32
N ARG A 124 -4.29 9.51 -9.96
CA ARG A 124 -3.88 10.90 -10.07
C ARG A 124 -3.69 11.32 -11.53
N LEU A 125 -4.61 10.94 -12.42
CA LEU A 125 -4.61 11.47 -13.80
C LEU A 125 -4.67 13.01 -13.84
N ASP A 126 -5.22 13.65 -12.79
CA ASP A 126 -5.18 15.11 -12.60
C ASP A 126 -3.76 15.69 -12.57
N ARG A 127 -2.72 14.87 -12.32
CA ARG A 127 -1.34 15.31 -12.33
C ARG A 127 -0.71 15.46 -13.71
N ARG A 128 -1.43 15.11 -14.78
CA ARG A 128 -0.95 15.26 -16.17
C ARG A 128 -0.40 16.67 -16.46
N ASP A 129 -1.12 17.71 -16.05
CA ASP A 129 -0.73 19.09 -16.34
C ASP A 129 0.61 19.47 -15.70
N PHE A 130 0.90 18.93 -14.51
CA PHE A 130 2.18 19.14 -13.84
C PHE A 130 3.30 18.29 -14.46
N ALA A 131 2.97 17.08 -14.92
CA ALA A 131 3.91 16.17 -15.58
C ALA A 131 4.41 16.80 -16.91
N ALA A 132 3.52 17.42 -17.66
CA ALA A 132 3.84 18.14 -18.90
C ALA A 132 4.89 19.24 -18.70
N LEU A 133 4.87 19.95 -17.56
CA LEU A 133 5.86 20.97 -17.22
C LEU A 133 7.27 20.39 -17.03
N SER A 134 7.38 19.10 -16.72
CA SER A 134 8.65 18.39 -16.55
C SER A 134 9.05 17.58 -17.79
N GLY A 135 8.33 17.74 -18.91
CA GLY A 135 8.55 17.00 -20.16
C GLY A 135 7.94 15.60 -20.21
N ASP A 136 7.24 15.16 -19.16
CA ASP A 136 6.55 13.86 -19.13
C ASP A 136 5.28 13.93 -20.00
N GLN A 137 5.18 13.02 -20.98
CA GLN A 137 4.08 12.93 -21.94
C GLN A 137 2.98 11.95 -21.49
N GLY A 138 3.08 11.39 -20.27
CA GLY A 138 2.10 10.49 -19.71
C GLY A 138 0.78 11.16 -19.34
N CYS A 139 -0.21 10.34 -19.00
CA CYS A 139 -1.57 10.77 -18.66
C CYS A 139 -1.77 11.12 -17.19
N GLY A 140 -0.69 11.31 -16.43
CA GLY A 140 -0.69 11.58 -15.00
C GLY A 140 -0.04 10.45 -14.21
N GLU A 141 -0.50 10.22 -12.98
CA GLU A 141 0.14 9.28 -12.06
C GLU A 141 -0.85 8.28 -11.46
N VAL A 142 -0.34 7.10 -11.08
CA VAL A 142 -0.98 6.18 -10.15
C VAL A 142 -0.05 5.96 -8.98
N ARG A 143 -0.61 5.91 -7.76
CA ARG A 143 0.16 5.76 -6.53
C ARG A 143 -0.28 4.53 -5.76
N PHE A 144 0.65 3.65 -5.46
CA PHE A 144 0.45 2.55 -4.52
C PHE A 144 1.00 2.94 -3.15
N ILE A 145 0.12 2.99 -2.16
CA ILE A 145 0.45 3.37 -0.80
C ILE A 145 0.69 2.11 0.01
N TYR A 146 1.90 2.00 0.55
CA TYR A 146 2.32 0.88 1.38
C TYR A 146 2.55 1.33 2.81
N ARG A 147 1.98 0.63 3.78
CA ARG A 147 2.15 0.93 5.21
C ARG A 147 2.81 -0.20 5.95
N LEU A 148 3.81 0.15 6.77
CA LEU A 148 4.50 -0.79 7.62
C LEU A 148 3.52 -1.43 8.61
N ALA A 149 3.50 -2.76 8.64
CA ALA A 149 2.71 -3.55 9.56
C ALA A 149 3.55 -4.70 10.10
N TYR A 150 3.24 -5.13 11.33
CA TYR A 150 3.83 -6.33 11.92
C TYR A 150 2.76 -7.30 12.36
N SER A 151 3.13 -8.58 12.41
CA SER A 151 2.31 -9.65 12.98
C SER A 151 3.22 -10.77 13.46
N PHE A 152 3.19 -11.09 14.75
CA PHE A 152 3.95 -12.20 15.32
C PHE A 152 3.23 -12.80 16.52
N ARG A 153 3.56 -14.06 16.86
CA ARG A 153 3.00 -14.72 18.04
C ARG A 153 3.91 -14.53 19.25
N LYS A 154 3.33 -14.16 20.39
CA LYS A 154 4.00 -14.07 21.69
C LYS A 154 3.09 -14.62 22.78
N ASN A 155 3.58 -15.55 23.59
CA ASN A 155 2.80 -16.19 24.68
C ASN A 155 1.43 -16.72 24.22
N GLY A 156 1.39 -17.39 23.06
CA GLY A 156 0.16 -17.94 22.48
C GLY A 156 -0.81 -16.92 21.86
N LYS A 157 -0.51 -15.62 21.91
CA LYS A 157 -1.33 -14.54 21.34
C LYS A 157 -0.69 -13.98 20.07
N VAL A 158 -1.50 -13.64 19.07
CA VAL A 158 -1.05 -12.87 17.90
C VAL A 158 -1.01 -11.39 18.29
N LEU A 159 0.17 -10.79 18.18
CA LEU A 159 0.38 -9.35 18.30
C LEU A 159 0.55 -8.79 16.90
N ALA A 160 -0.34 -7.89 16.51
CA ALA A 160 -0.28 -7.25 15.20
C ALA A 160 -0.69 -5.77 15.31
N SER A 161 0.00 -4.90 14.58
CA SER A 161 -0.36 -3.48 14.46
C SER A 161 0.25 -2.88 13.20
N ARG A 162 -0.04 -1.59 12.97
CA ARG A 162 0.49 -0.78 11.88
C ARG A 162 1.31 0.37 12.45
N LEU A 163 2.44 0.67 11.83
CA LEU A 163 3.33 1.76 12.21
C LEU A 163 3.12 2.97 11.28
N PRO A 164 3.44 4.20 11.72
CA PRO A 164 3.31 5.41 10.92
C PRO A 164 4.52 5.60 9.98
N PHE A 165 4.81 4.57 9.19
CA PHE A 165 5.90 4.56 8.22
C PHE A 165 5.34 4.02 6.90
N ASN A 166 5.31 4.87 5.87
CA ASN A 166 4.66 4.57 4.61
C ASN A 166 5.56 4.89 3.42
N PHE A 167 5.39 4.12 2.35
CA PHE A 167 5.94 4.44 1.04
C PHE A 167 4.82 4.66 0.04
N ASN A 168 4.97 5.65 -0.85
CA ASN A 168 4.19 5.72 -2.08
C ASN A 168 5.09 5.27 -3.23
N ALA A 169 4.74 4.18 -3.90
CA ALA A 169 5.31 3.89 -5.22
C ALA A 169 4.49 4.64 -6.27
N VAL A 170 5.14 5.55 -6.97
CA VAL A 170 4.52 6.41 -7.98
C VAL A 170 4.85 5.86 -9.36
N TYR A 171 3.83 5.74 -10.19
CA TYR A 171 3.93 5.29 -11.57
C TYR A 171 3.41 6.39 -12.50
N SER A 172 4.13 6.66 -13.58
CA SER A 172 3.58 7.43 -14.70
C SER A 172 2.66 6.53 -15.51
N VAL A 173 1.53 7.08 -15.94
CA VAL A 173 0.53 6.35 -16.74
C VAL A 173 0.82 6.58 -18.22
N ALA A 174 0.94 5.49 -18.97
CA ALA A 174 1.15 5.55 -20.42
C ALA A 174 -0.04 6.20 -21.13
N PRO A 175 0.19 6.95 -22.23
CA PRO A 175 -0.88 7.42 -23.08
C PRO A 175 -1.48 6.28 -23.91
N ASP A 176 -2.66 6.51 -24.47
CA ASP A 176 -3.23 5.66 -25.50
C ASP A 176 -2.34 5.67 -26.77
N ALA A 177 -2.57 4.74 -27.70
CA ALA A 177 -1.72 4.57 -28.89
C ALA A 177 -1.66 5.80 -29.81
N ASP A 178 -2.67 6.68 -29.75
CA ASP A 178 -2.74 7.95 -30.46
C ASP A 178 -2.08 9.12 -29.69
N GLY A 179 -1.47 8.85 -28.53
CA GLY A 179 -0.92 9.85 -27.61
C GLY A 179 -1.97 10.53 -26.71
N GLY A 180 -3.24 10.11 -26.81
CA GLY A 180 -4.34 10.63 -26.02
C GLY A 180 -4.41 10.04 -24.61
N CYS A 181 -5.35 10.54 -23.81
CA CYS A 181 -5.63 10.05 -22.45
C CYS A 181 -7.11 9.70 -22.22
N VAL A 182 -7.91 9.67 -23.29
CA VAL A 182 -9.36 9.46 -23.17
C VAL A 182 -9.65 8.01 -22.83
N GLY A 183 -8.97 7.07 -23.49
CA GLY A 183 -9.05 5.64 -23.17
C GLY A 183 -8.49 5.35 -21.79
N VAL A 184 -7.36 5.96 -21.44
CA VAL A 184 -6.77 5.88 -20.09
C VAL A 184 -7.79 6.28 -19.02
N ALA A 185 -8.44 7.44 -19.17
CA ALA A 185 -9.46 7.91 -18.24
C ALA A 185 -10.70 6.98 -18.21
N GLY A 186 -11.09 6.45 -19.37
CA GLY A 186 -12.18 5.49 -19.50
C GLY A 186 -11.94 4.19 -18.71
N ARG A 187 -10.70 3.67 -18.69
CA ARG A 187 -10.32 2.45 -17.93
C ARG A 187 -10.53 2.58 -16.41
N TRP A 188 -10.58 3.80 -15.90
CA TRP A 188 -10.85 4.06 -14.48
C TRP A 188 -12.35 4.17 -14.16
N THR A 189 -13.24 4.02 -15.14
CA THR A 189 -14.69 4.11 -14.95
C THR A 189 -15.31 2.72 -15.16
N PRO A 190 -15.75 2.04 -14.08
CA PRO A 190 -16.38 0.73 -14.19
C PRO A 190 -17.63 0.78 -15.06
N GLN A 191 -17.81 -0.21 -15.93
CA GLN A 191 -19.05 -0.37 -16.69
C GLN A 191 -20.19 -0.90 -15.81
N LEU A 192 -21.43 -0.86 -16.31
CA LEU A 192 -22.66 -1.20 -15.55
C LEU A 192 -22.63 -2.58 -14.88
N ASP A 193 -21.93 -3.54 -15.49
CA ASP A 193 -21.78 -4.93 -15.06
C ASP A 193 -20.43 -5.21 -14.38
N GLU A 194 -19.57 -4.21 -14.20
CA GLU A 194 -18.27 -4.35 -13.56
C GLU A 194 -18.30 -3.98 -12.07
N ALA A 195 -17.52 -4.71 -11.29
CA ALA A 195 -17.24 -4.38 -9.90
C ALA A 195 -15.80 -3.86 -9.77
N VAL A 196 -15.58 -2.90 -8.88
CA VAL A 196 -14.22 -2.46 -8.53
C VAL A 196 -13.57 -3.53 -7.65
N ASP A 197 -13.04 -4.56 -8.29
CA ASP A 197 -12.32 -5.65 -7.64
C ASP A 197 -10.87 -5.75 -8.14
N ALA A 198 -10.09 -6.62 -7.51
CA ALA A 198 -8.67 -6.79 -7.84
C ALA A 198 -8.44 -7.37 -9.24
N GLY A 199 -9.42 -8.06 -9.83
CA GLY A 199 -9.34 -8.57 -11.20
C GLY A 199 -9.53 -7.45 -12.21
N TRP A 200 -10.59 -6.65 -12.04
CA TRP A 200 -10.84 -5.47 -12.86
C TRP A 200 -9.67 -4.48 -12.82
N LEU A 201 -9.19 -4.16 -11.61
CA LEU A 201 -8.04 -3.26 -11.42
C LEU A 201 -6.79 -3.78 -12.14
N ALA A 202 -6.37 -5.03 -11.87
CA ALA A 202 -5.14 -5.60 -12.41
C ALA A 202 -5.18 -5.85 -13.92
N GLY A 203 -6.36 -6.18 -14.48
CA GLY A 203 -6.54 -6.42 -15.91
C GLY A 203 -6.91 -5.19 -16.73
N GLY A 204 -7.14 -4.04 -16.06
CA GLY A 204 -7.55 -2.80 -16.69
C GLY A 204 -6.62 -1.65 -16.30
N PRO A 205 -7.04 -0.73 -15.41
CA PRO A 205 -6.30 0.50 -15.13
C PRO A 205 -4.92 0.31 -14.49
N LEU A 206 -4.64 -0.86 -13.91
CA LEU A 206 -3.35 -1.19 -13.29
C LEU A 206 -2.54 -2.23 -14.06
N ALA A 207 -2.92 -2.53 -15.31
CA ALA A 207 -2.16 -3.45 -16.15
C ALA A 207 -0.68 -3.00 -16.24
N PRO A 208 0.31 -3.91 -16.10
CA PRO A 208 1.73 -3.54 -16.07
C PRO A 208 2.20 -2.74 -17.28
N GLU A 209 1.66 -3.02 -18.47
CA GLU A 209 1.94 -2.30 -19.71
C GLU A 209 1.49 -0.84 -19.70
N GLU A 210 0.55 -0.48 -18.81
CA GLU A 210 0.00 0.87 -18.67
C GLU A 210 0.83 1.75 -17.72
N LEU A 211 1.73 1.14 -16.94
CA LEU A 211 2.39 1.79 -15.81
C LEU A 211 3.91 1.71 -15.90
N THR A 212 4.57 2.86 -15.85
CA THR A 212 6.03 2.94 -15.73
C THR A 212 6.41 3.44 -14.35
N PHE A 213 7.24 2.69 -13.62
CA PHE A 213 7.72 3.12 -12.30
C PHE A 213 8.49 4.44 -12.42
N LYS A 214 8.10 5.42 -11.61
CA LYS A 214 8.66 6.78 -11.62
C LYS A 214 9.56 7.01 -10.42
N GLN A 215 9.03 6.83 -9.22
CA GLN A 215 9.76 7.10 -7.97
C GLN A 215 9.13 6.42 -6.77
N LEU A 216 9.88 6.37 -5.68
CA LEU A 216 9.42 5.93 -4.36
C LEU A 216 9.50 7.11 -3.38
N GLU A 217 8.39 7.44 -2.72
CA GLU A 217 8.30 8.54 -1.76
C GLU A 217 8.15 8.00 -0.34
N LEU A 218 9.01 8.41 0.59
CA LEU A 218 8.91 8.07 2.01
C LEU A 218 8.04 9.07 2.77
N ASN A 219 7.06 8.58 3.52
CA ASN A 219 6.19 9.36 4.39
C ASN A 219 6.17 8.70 5.77
N ALA A 220 7.01 9.19 6.68
CA ALA A 220 7.20 8.58 7.98
C ALA A 220 7.20 9.60 9.11
N GLN A 221 6.63 9.17 10.24
CA GLN A 221 6.88 9.78 11.54
C GLN A 221 7.98 8.95 12.20
N VAL A 222 9.22 9.43 12.06
CA VAL A 222 10.43 8.78 12.58
C VAL A 222 10.82 9.30 13.95
#